data_AF-T1A6J2-F1
#
_entry.id   AF-T1A6J2-F1
#
_cell.length_a   1.000
_cell.length_b   1.000
_cell.length_c   1.000
_cell.angle_alpha   90.00
_cell.angle_beta   90.00
_cell.angle_gamma   90.00
#
_symmetry.space_group_name_H-M   'P 1'
#
loop_
_entity.id
_entity.type
_entity.pdbx_description
1 polymer ?
#
loop_
_entity_poly.entity_id
_entity_poly.type
_entity_poly.pdbx_seq_one_letter_code
_entity_poly.pdbx_strand_id
1 'polypeptide(L)'
;MKVSIVEGRKTTNFPTCTKVLVDIYRSTTTIPVAIKSGAKYVIPAMTVSEAISVSKEIQNSITIGERYGIKLPRFDLNNSPHDVSKF
;
A
#
# COMPACT_ATOMS: atom_id res chain seq x y z
N MET A 1 -10.35 11.19 -24.48
CA MET A 1 -9.80 11.12 -23.11
C MET A 1 -8.34 11.55 -23.16
N LYS A 2 -7.90 12.47 -22.29
CA LYS A 2 -6.49 12.90 -22.19
C LYS A 2 -5.84 12.19 -21.00
N VAL A 3 -4.68 11.59 -21.20
CA VAL A 3 -3.88 10.94 -20.14
C VAL A 3 -2.54 11.65 -20.04
N SER A 4 -2.11 11.97 -18.83
CA SER A 4 -0.82 12.57 -18.55
C SER A 4 -0.08 11.71 -17.54
N ILE A 5 1.08 11.20 -17.94
CA ILE A 5 1.96 10.42 -17.07
C ILE A 5 2.98 11.37 -16.46
N VAL A 6 3.10 11.36 -15.14
CA VAL A 6 3.99 12.25 -14.39
C VAL A 6 4.75 11.46 -13.33
N GLU A 7 5.93 11.95 -12.95
CA GLU A 7 6.67 11.40 -11.82
C GLU A 7 6.05 11.88 -10.51
N GLY A 8 5.19 11.05 -9.92
CA GLY A 8 4.40 11.42 -8.74
C GLY A 8 5.21 11.84 -7.51
N ARG A 9 6.47 11.41 -7.38
CA ARG A 9 7.36 11.78 -6.27
C ARG A 9 7.95 13.19 -6.39
N LYS A 10 8.03 13.74 -7.61
CA LYS A 10 8.54 15.10 -7.87
C LYS A 10 7.43 16.10 -8.11
N THR A 11 6.23 15.61 -8.39
CA THR A 11 5.07 16.45 -8.70
C THR A 11 4.35 16.84 -7.42
N THR A 12 4.27 18.14 -7.14
CA THR A 12 3.58 18.68 -5.95
C THR A 12 2.23 19.31 -6.28
N ASN A 13 1.96 19.59 -7.55
CA ASN A 13 0.71 20.17 -8.01
C ASN A 13 0.05 19.24 -9.04
N PHE A 14 -1.15 18.78 -8.73
CA PHE A 14 -1.94 17.92 -9.61
C PHE A 14 -3.26 18.62 -9.96
N PRO A 15 -3.66 18.63 -11.24
CA PRO A 15 -4.94 19.22 -11.63
C PRO A 15 -6.13 18.49 -10.99
N THR A 16 -7.27 19.18 -10.94
CA THR A 16 -8.55 18.61 -10.50
C THR A 16 -9.10 17.67 -11.58
N CYS A 17 -8.57 16.45 -11.60
CA CYS A 17 -9.00 15.36 -12.47
C CYS A 17 -8.89 14.02 -11.73
N THR A 18 -9.37 12.96 -12.37
CA THR A 18 -9.12 11.57 -11.95
C THR A 18 -7.63 11.30 -11.93
N LYS A 19 -7.17 10.63 -10.86
CA LYS A 19 -5.76 10.27 -10.64
C LYS A 19 -5.66 8.77 -10.49
N VAL A 20 -4.66 8.19 -11.14
CA VAL A 20 -4.34 6.76 -11.03
C VAL A 20 -2.93 6.66 -10.49
N LEU A 21 -2.78 6.12 -9.28
CA LEU A 21 -1.47 5.87 -8.68
C LEU A 21 -0.90 4.57 -9.27
N VAL A 22 0.37 4.61 -9.68
CA VAL A 22 1.07 3.47 -10.27
C VAL A 22 2.41 3.30 -9.56
N ASP A 23 2.51 2.22 -8.79
CA ASP A 23 3.72 1.67 -8.17
C ASP A 23 3.65 0.15 -8.38
N ILE A 24 4.06 -0.28 -9.58
CA ILE A 24 3.87 -1.64 -10.07
C ILE A 24 4.66 -2.65 -9.23
N TYR A 25 5.86 -2.28 -8.80
CA TYR A 25 6.75 -3.12 -8.00
C TYR A 25 7.00 -2.48 -6.62
N ARG A 26 6.11 -2.68 -5.64
CA ARG A 26 4.98 -3.64 -5.62
C ARG A 26 3.67 -3.11 -5.05
N SER A 27 3.66 -1.90 -4.49
CA SER A 27 2.55 -1.42 -3.65
C SER A 27 1.18 -1.47 -4.35
N THR A 28 1.04 -0.85 -5.52
CA THR A 28 -0.24 -0.81 -6.24
C THR A 28 -0.62 -2.12 -6.93
N THR A 29 0.28 -3.10 -6.95
CA THR A 29 -0.04 -4.49 -7.32
C THR A 29 -0.54 -5.27 -6.10
N THR A 30 0.07 -5.06 -4.93
CA THR A 30 -0.31 -5.73 -3.67
C THR A 30 -1.66 -5.27 -3.14
N ILE A 31 -1.97 -3.97 -3.17
CA ILE A 31 -3.22 -3.41 -2.65
C ILE A 31 -4.49 -4.07 -3.24
N PRO A 32 -4.67 -4.16 -4.57
CA PRO A 32 -5.86 -4.80 -5.13
C PRO A 32 -5.91 -6.30 -4.82
N VAL A 33 -4.75 -6.96 -4.71
CA VAL A 33 -4.69 -8.38 -4.30
C VAL A 33 -5.13 -8.54 -2.84
N ALA A 34 -4.74 -7.64 -1.93
CA ALA A 34 -5.21 -7.65 -0.54
C ALA A 34 -6.74 -7.56 -0.46
N ILE A 35 -7.32 -6.60 -1.20
CA ILE A 35 -8.77 -6.40 -1.23
C ILE A 35 -9.47 -7.63 -1.81
N LYS A 36 -8.96 -8.20 -2.91
CA LYS A 36 -9.49 -9.42 -3.51
C LYS A 36 -9.43 -10.62 -2.55
N SER A 37 -8.42 -10.65 -1.67
CA SER A 37 -8.19 -11.69 -0.67
C SER A 37 -8.96 -11.44 0.63
N GLY A 38 -9.92 -10.50 0.63
CA GLY A 38 -10.85 -10.29 1.75
C GLY A 38 -10.58 -9.06 2.62
N ALA A 39 -9.53 -8.27 2.34
CA ALA A 39 -9.32 -7.03 3.07
C ALA A 39 -10.45 -6.03 2.77
N LYS A 40 -11.14 -5.54 3.81
CA LYS A 40 -12.24 -4.57 3.68
C LYS A 40 -11.76 -3.21 3.17
N TYR A 41 -10.58 -2.79 3.60
CA TYR A 41 -9.94 -1.54 3.21
C TYR A 41 -8.44 -1.63 3.47
N VAL A 42 -7.68 -0.68 2.90
CA VAL A 42 -6.24 -0.53 3.13
C VAL A 42 -6.00 0.89 3.64
N ILE A 43 -5.26 1.02 4.74
CA ILE A 43 -4.82 2.31 5.28
C ILE A 43 -3.35 2.48 4.94
N PRO A 44 -2.98 3.40 4.04
CA PRO A 44 -1.58 3.75 3.83
C PRO A 44 -1.05 4.52 5.03
N ALA A 45 0.16 4.16 5.48
CA ALA A 45 0.87 4.85 6.56
C ALA A 45 2.23 5.33 6.04
N MET A 46 2.64 6.54 6.46
CA MET A 46 3.92 7.13 6.06
C MET A 46 5.08 6.48 6.81
N THR A 47 4.87 6.17 8.10
CA THR A 47 5.92 5.66 8.97
C THR A 47 5.59 4.27 9.55
N VAL A 48 6.63 3.54 9.94
CA VAL A 48 6.50 2.22 10.60
C VAL A 48 5.76 2.35 11.92
N SER A 49 6.09 3.38 12.71
CA SER A 49 5.45 3.64 14.00
C SER A 49 3.96 3.94 13.86
N GLU A 50 3.59 4.75 12.87
CA GLU A 50 2.19 5.04 12.54
C GLU A 50 1.42 3.77 12.17
N ALA A 51 1.97 2.94 11.27
CA ALA A 51 1.33 1.69 10.85
C ALA A 51 1.07 0.75 12.05
N ILE A 52 2.05 0.62 12.96
CA ILE A 52 1.92 -0.20 14.17
C ILE A 52 0.93 0.41 15.17
N SER A 53 0.85 1.74 15.26
CA SER A 53 -0.13 2.39 16.13
C SER A 53 -1.53 2.13 15.65
N VAL A 54 -1.79 2.39 14.36
CA VAL A 54 -3.11 2.20 13.73
C VAL A 54 -3.55 0.74 13.79
N SER A 55 -2.65 -0.22 13.59
CA SER A 55 -3.01 -1.65 13.63
C SER A 55 -3.50 -2.09 15.01
N LYS A 56 -3.01 -1.49 16.09
CA LYS A 56 -3.47 -1.81 17.46
C LYS A 56 -4.87 -1.31 17.75
N GLU A 57 -5.33 -0.29 17.04
CA GLU A 57 -6.66 0.31 17.21
C GLU A 57 -7.73 -0.42 16.40
N ILE A 58 -7.32 -1.26 15.44
CA ILE A 58 -8.22 -1.95 14.50
C ILE A 58 -8.17 -3.45 14.76
N GLN A 59 -9.30 -3.99 15.21
CA GLN A 59 -9.47 -5.44 15.36
C GLN A 59 -9.33 -6.16 14.01
N ASN A 60 -8.66 -7.31 14.02
CA ASN A 60 -8.40 -8.13 12.83
C ASN A 60 -7.66 -7.38 11.70
N SER A 61 -6.80 -6.43 12.06
CA SER A 61 -5.90 -5.77 11.11
C SER A 61 -4.62 -6.57 10.90
N ILE A 62 -3.99 -6.35 9.73
CA ILE A 62 -2.71 -6.95 9.35
C ILE A 62 -1.81 -5.82 8.87
N THR A 63 -0.56 -5.82 9.33
CA THR A 63 0.48 -4.89 8.90
C THR A 63 1.26 -5.45 7.72
N ILE A 64 1.32 -4.67 6.63
CA ILE A 64 1.97 -5.05 5.37
C ILE A 64 2.91 -3.94 4.95
N GLY A 65 4.17 -4.27 4.65
CA GLY A 65 5.14 -3.26 4.26
C GLY A 65 6.56 -3.76 4.14
N GLU A 66 7.41 -2.90 3.60
CA GLU A 66 8.82 -3.21 3.38
C GLU A 66 9.72 -1.97 3.50
N ARG A 67 11.02 -2.23 3.65
CA ARG A 67 12.10 -1.31 3.32
C ARG A 67 13.15 -2.08 2.52
N TYR A 68 13.56 -1.53 1.39
CA TYR A 68 14.53 -2.17 0.48
C TYR A 68 14.10 -3.58 0.01
N GLY A 69 12.80 -3.83 -0.10
CA GLY A 69 12.21 -5.12 -0.45
C GLY A 69 12.06 -6.10 0.72
N ILE A 70 12.55 -5.74 1.91
CA ILE A 70 12.59 -6.61 3.09
C ILE A 70 11.42 -6.30 4.02
N LYS A 71 10.78 -7.35 4.56
CA LYS A 71 9.71 -7.20 5.55
C LYS A 71 10.23 -6.47 6.78
N LEU A 72 9.44 -5.50 7.26
CA LEU A 72 9.76 -4.77 8.48
C LEU A 72 9.68 -5.67 9.72
N PRO A 73 10.57 -5.51 10.72
CA PRO A 73 10.40 -6.15 12.02
C PRO A 73 9.03 -5.80 12.61
N ARG A 74 8.38 -6.80 13.23
CA ARG A 74 7.04 -6.69 13.82
C ARG A 74 5.88 -6.49 12.84
N PHE A 75 6.15 -6.45 11.53
CA PHE A 75 5.09 -6.54 10.54
C PHE A 75 4.70 -7.99 10.28
N ASP A 76 3.43 -8.20 10.01
CA ASP A 76 2.89 -9.52 9.71
C ASP A 76 3.43 -10.00 8.36
N LEU A 77 3.37 -9.14 7.33
CA LEU A 77 3.70 -9.48 5.95
C LEU A 77 4.63 -8.51 5.23
N ASN A 78 5.31 -9.04 4.22
CA ASN A 78 6.03 -8.25 3.22
C ASN A 78 5.02 -7.64 2.22
N ASN A 79 5.43 -6.62 1.47
CA ASN A 79 4.67 -6.04 0.35
C ASN A 79 4.72 -6.93 -0.92
N SER A 80 4.54 -8.25 -0.75
CA SER A 80 4.54 -9.25 -1.83
C SER A 80 3.09 -9.58 -2.20
N PRO A 81 2.66 -9.38 -3.46
CA PRO A 81 1.31 -9.77 -3.89
C PRO A 81 1.01 -11.26 -3.64
N HIS A 82 2.00 -12.13 -3.82
CA HIS A 82 1.87 -13.56 -3.57
C HIS A 82 1.71 -13.91 -2.08
N ASP A 83 2.33 -13.17 -1.18
CA ASP A 83 2.18 -13.45 0.26
C ASP A 83 0.77 -13.02 0.71
N VAL A 84 0.31 -11.88 0.19
CA VAL A 84 -0.99 -11.31 0.48
C VAL A 84 -2.15 -12.09 -0.18
N SER A 85 -1.90 -12.85 -1.25
CA SER A 85 -2.94 -13.66 -1.90
C SER A 85 -3.29 -14.97 -1.17
N LYS A 86 -2.65 -15.25 -0.04
CA LYS A 86 -2.81 -16.50 0.73
C LYS A 86 -3.74 -16.36 1.94
N PHE A 87 -4.31 -15.17 2.12
CA PHE A 87 -5.39 -14.90 3.06
C PHE A 87 -6.73 -15.15 2.36
#